data_AF-A0A7W1B8F6-F1
#
_entry.id   AF-A0A7W1B8F6-F1
#
_cell.length_a   1.000
_cell.length_b   1.000
_cell.length_c   1.000
_cell.angle_alpha   90.00
_cell.angle_beta   90.00
_cell.angle_gamma   90.00
#
_symmetry.space_group_name_H-M   'P 1'
#
loop_
_entity.id
_entity.type
_entity.pdbx_description
1 polymer ?
#
loop_
_entity_poly.entity_id
_entity_poly.type
_entity_poly.pdbx_seq_one_letter_code
_entity_poly.pdbx_strand_id
1 'polypeptide(L)'
;MLKLLIGLLKGAVIGGAVGFGAFALKNSSGFGNAWLTYGVVGALVGLLCGKPIWSLVRDKNSTNIIAILKAAFGFGVGCGLYAIIAKAWSPSALMVGGYDVFSWPVSLGAAIGAVYGGFVELDDSVGDPAPKAKTAAATKKKLPASDE
;
A
#
# COMPACT_ATOMS: atom_id res chain seq x y z
N MET A 1 -8.55 -12.22 3.91
CA MET A 1 -9.49 -11.31 3.22
C MET A 1 -9.49 -9.90 3.81
N LEU A 2 -9.70 -9.72 5.12
CA LEU A 2 -9.70 -8.38 5.74
C LEU A 2 -8.40 -7.59 5.51
N LYS A 3 -7.23 -8.25 5.61
CA LYS A 3 -5.93 -7.63 5.35
C LYS A 3 -5.78 -7.14 3.90
N LEU A 4 -6.19 -7.95 2.92
CA LEU A 4 -6.19 -7.55 1.51
C LEU A 4 -7.02 -6.27 1.29
N LEU A 5 -8.21 -6.18 1.89
CA LEU A 5 -9.07 -4.99 1.80
C LEU A 5 -8.40 -3.76 2.43
N ILE A 6 -7.72 -3.94 3.56
CA ILE A 6 -6.96 -2.86 4.22
C ILE A 6 -5.80 -2.40 3.33
N GLY A 7 -5.05 -3.33 2.73
CA GLY A 7 -3.97 -3.01 1.80
C GLY A 7 -4.48 -2.26 0.57
N LEU A 8 -5.60 -2.72 0.00
CA LEU A 8 -6.26 -2.09 -1.13
C LEU A 8 -6.70 -0.66 -0.79
N LEU A 9 -7.33 -0.46 0.36
CA LEU A 9 -7.83 0.85 0.79
C LEU A 9 -6.69 1.83 1.11
N LYS A 10 -5.69 1.41 1.90
CA LYS A 10 -4.50 2.23 2.19
C LYS A 10 -3.79 2.62 0.89
N GLY A 11 -3.58 1.65 0.02
CA GLY A 11 -2.98 1.84 -1.29
C GLY A 11 -3.77 2.84 -2.14
N ALA A 12 -5.09 2.72 -2.18
CA ALA A 12 -5.97 3.65 -2.90
C ALA A 12 -5.88 5.08 -2.34
N VAL A 13 -5.88 5.24 -1.02
CA VAL A 13 -5.79 6.55 -0.35
C VAL A 13 -4.45 7.21 -0.64
N ILE A 14 -3.34 6.48 -0.48
CA ILE A 14 -1.99 7.01 -0.76
C ILE A 14 -1.85 7.34 -2.25
N GLY A 15 -2.25 6.41 -3.13
CA GLY A 15 -2.18 6.59 -4.57
C GLY A 15 -3.02 7.76 -5.06
N GLY A 16 -4.24 7.90 -4.54
CA GLY A 16 -5.14 9.00 -4.86
C GLY A 16 -4.63 10.35 -4.35
N ALA A 17 -4.10 10.41 -3.13
CA ALA A 17 -3.54 11.63 -2.56
C ALA A 17 -2.33 12.14 -3.35
N VAL A 18 -1.41 11.24 -3.72
CA VAL A 18 -0.25 11.57 -4.55
C VAL A 18 -0.68 11.95 -5.97
N GLY A 19 -1.63 11.23 -6.55
CA GLY A 19 -2.23 11.57 -7.84
C GLY A 19 -2.90 12.94 -7.85
N PHE A 20 -3.59 13.31 -6.77
CA PHE A 20 -4.16 14.64 -6.58
C PHE A 20 -3.08 15.71 -6.45
N GLY A 21 -2.01 15.44 -5.70
CA GLY A 21 -0.84 16.32 -5.63
C GLY A 21 -0.23 16.58 -7.01
N ALA A 22 -0.06 15.54 -7.83
CA ALA A 22 0.44 15.69 -9.20
C ALA A 22 -0.51 16.47 -10.11
N PHE A 23 -1.82 16.26 -9.96
CA PHE A 23 -2.83 17.01 -10.69
C PHE A 23 -2.80 18.51 -10.33
N ALA A 24 -2.77 18.83 -9.04
CA ALA A 24 -2.69 20.21 -8.54
C ALA A 24 -1.36 20.88 -8.95
N LEU A 25 -0.25 20.14 -8.91
CA LEU A 25 1.06 20.62 -9.32
C LEU A 25 1.10 20.94 -10.82
N LYS A 26 0.53 20.07 -11.66
CA LYS A 26 0.40 20.30 -13.10
C LYS A 26 -0.42 21.56 -13.40
N ASN A 27 -1.53 21.76 -12.69
CA ASN A 27 -2.39 22.93 -12.91
C ASN A 27 -1.75 24.25 -12.46
N SER A 28 -0.91 24.23 -11.42
CA SER A 28 -0.28 25.44 -10.86
C SER A 28 1.05 25.80 -11.52
N SER A 29 1.87 24.81 -11.88
CA SER A 29 3.25 25.02 -12.34
C SER A 29 3.52 24.52 -13.76
N GLY A 30 2.57 23.82 -14.39
CA GLY A 30 2.76 23.15 -15.68
C GLY A 30 3.63 21.88 -15.60
N PHE A 31 4.23 21.57 -14.45
CA PHE A 31 5.05 20.38 -14.26
C PHE A 31 4.18 19.13 -14.08
N GLY A 32 4.28 18.18 -15.01
CA GLY A 32 3.55 16.92 -14.94
C GLY A 32 4.33 15.79 -15.61
N ASN A 33 4.98 14.94 -14.80
CA ASN A 33 5.64 13.74 -15.29
C ASN A 33 4.92 12.51 -14.72
N ALA A 34 4.26 11.76 -15.61
CA ALA A 34 3.49 10.57 -15.26
C ALA A 34 4.37 9.47 -14.65
N TRP A 35 5.56 9.23 -15.21
CA TRP A 35 6.51 8.23 -14.69
C TRP A 35 6.93 8.56 -13.25
N LEU A 36 7.24 9.84 -13.00
CA LEU A 36 7.58 10.28 -11.65
C LEU A 36 6.39 10.16 -10.71
N THR A 37 5.19 10.55 -11.15
CA THR A 37 3.98 10.50 -10.34
C THR A 37 3.67 9.08 -9.89
N TYR A 38 3.59 8.13 -10.83
CA TYR A 38 3.24 6.75 -10.51
C TYR A 38 4.40 5.98 -9.87
N GLY A 39 5.64 6.34 -10.15
CA GLY A 39 6.80 5.86 -9.40
C GLY A 39 6.74 6.30 -7.94
N VAL A 40 6.42 7.57 -7.64
CA VAL A 40 6.27 8.06 -6.27
C VAL A 40 5.08 7.40 -5.57
N VAL A 41 3.95 7.17 -6.27
CA VAL A 41 2.83 6.36 -5.75
C VAL A 41 3.35 4.99 -5.32
N GLY A 42 4.04 4.28 -6.20
CA GLY A 42 4.58 2.95 -5.91
C GLY A 42 5.59 2.97 -4.75
N ALA A 43 6.48 3.96 -4.69
CA ALA A 43 7.45 4.10 -3.61
C ALA A 43 6.79 4.28 -2.24
N LEU A 44 5.80 5.18 -2.15
CA LEU A 44 5.08 5.46 -0.91
C LEU A 44 4.20 4.27 -0.49
N VAL A 45 3.53 3.62 -1.44
CA VAL A 45 2.74 2.42 -1.16
C VAL A 45 3.62 1.26 -0.69
N GLY A 46 4.76 1.01 -1.34
CA GLY A 46 5.70 -0.05 -0.93
C GLY A 46 6.36 0.19 0.43
N LEU A 47 6.40 1.45 0.89
CA LEU A 47 6.93 1.84 2.19
C LEU A 47 5.86 1.82 3.29
N LEU A 48 4.61 2.16 2.97
CA LEU A 48 3.55 2.43 3.94
C LEU A 48 2.48 1.32 4.03
N CYS A 49 2.31 0.49 2.99
CA CYS A 49 1.45 -0.70 3.04
C CYS A 49 2.23 -1.89 3.62
N GLY A 50 1.54 -2.80 4.30
CA GLY A 50 2.15 -3.95 4.98
C GLY A 50 2.49 -3.69 6.45
N LYS A 51 3.61 -4.25 6.92
CA LYS A 51 4.06 -4.12 8.31
C LYS A 51 4.38 -2.65 8.62
N PRO A 52 3.86 -2.10 9.73
CA PRO A 52 4.08 -0.70 10.06
C PRO A 52 5.57 -0.42 10.18
N ILE A 53 6.03 0.68 9.58
CA ILE A 53 7.42 1.18 9.66
C ILE A 53 7.95 1.15 11.10
N TRP A 54 7.07 1.37 12.08
CA TRP A 54 7.36 1.29 13.53
C TRP A 54 7.91 -0.08 13.99
N SER A 55 7.51 -1.17 13.34
CA SER A 55 8.09 -2.50 13.58
C SER A 55 9.52 -2.61 13.05
N LEU A 56 9.86 -1.88 12.00
CA LEU A 56 11.19 -1.85 11.37
C LEU A 56 12.12 -0.82 12.06
N VAL A 57 11.56 0.26 12.60
CA VAL A 57 12.27 1.31 13.35
C VAL A 57 12.81 0.81 14.69
N ARG A 58 12.27 -0.30 15.23
CA ARG A 58 12.76 -0.90 16.48
C ARG A 58 14.13 -1.57 16.33
N ASP A 59 14.56 -1.95 15.12
CA ASP A 59 15.86 -2.57 14.82
C ASP A 59 16.79 -1.58 14.10
N LYS A 60 17.62 -0.85 14.86
CA LYS A 60 18.30 0.39 14.44
C LYS A 60 19.42 0.26 13.38
N ASN A 61 19.98 -0.93 13.13
CA ASN A 61 21.22 -1.04 12.32
C ASN A 61 21.01 -1.37 10.83
N SER A 62 19.84 -1.88 10.42
CA SER A 62 19.57 -2.24 9.01
C SER A 62 18.43 -1.44 8.37
N THR A 63 17.82 -0.50 9.10
CA THR A 63 16.54 0.14 8.75
C THR A 63 16.58 0.99 7.48
N ASN A 64 17.63 1.80 7.31
CA ASN A 64 17.67 2.80 6.24
C ASN A 64 17.81 2.13 4.86
N ILE A 65 18.66 1.11 4.75
CA ILE A 65 18.87 0.40 3.48
C ILE A 65 17.61 -0.38 3.09
N ILE A 66 16.94 -1.03 4.06
CA ILE A 66 15.71 -1.78 3.79
C ILE A 66 14.58 -0.83 3.35
N ALA A 67 14.44 0.31 4.02
CA ALA A 67 13.43 1.32 3.67
C ALA A 67 13.68 1.90 2.27
N ILE A 68 14.94 2.25 1.95
CA ILE A 68 15.33 2.74 0.63
C ILE A 68 15.08 1.67 -0.44
N LEU A 69 15.44 0.41 -0.17
CA LEU A 69 15.24 -0.69 -1.11
C LEU A 69 13.75 -0.96 -1.37
N LYS A 70 12.90 -0.94 -0.32
CA LYS A 70 11.44 -1.03 -0.45
C LYS A 70 10.88 0.11 -1.28
N ALA A 71 11.31 1.34 -1.02
CA ALA A 71 10.87 2.51 -1.78
C ALA A 71 11.32 2.44 -3.25
N ALA A 72 12.57 2.05 -3.51
CA ALA A 72 13.11 1.91 -4.87
C ALA A 72 12.43 0.78 -5.65
N PHE A 73 12.17 -0.36 -5.00
CA PHE A 73 11.42 -1.45 -5.60
C PHE A 73 9.98 -1.03 -5.89
N GLY A 74 9.31 -0.39 -4.92
CA GLY A 74 7.98 0.16 -5.10
C GLY A 74 7.91 1.18 -6.23
N PHE A 75 8.93 2.03 -6.37
CA PHE A 75 9.06 2.97 -7.49
C PHE A 75 9.10 2.25 -8.84
N GLY A 76 9.93 1.21 -8.94
CA GLY A 76 10.01 0.36 -10.12
C GLY A 76 8.68 -0.31 -10.46
N VAL A 77 7.97 -0.84 -9.46
CA VAL A 77 6.64 -1.45 -9.64
C VAL A 77 5.62 -0.42 -10.10
N GLY A 78 5.59 0.77 -9.50
CA GLY A 78 4.70 1.87 -9.90
C GLY A 78 4.93 2.31 -11.35
N CYS A 79 6.19 2.47 -11.75
CA CYS A 79 6.56 2.76 -13.13
C CYS A 79 6.20 1.60 -14.08
N GLY A 80 6.41 0.35 -13.66
CA GLY A 80 6.09 -0.84 -14.42
C GLY A 80 4.59 -1.00 -14.68
N LEU A 81 3.75 -0.80 -13.65
CA LEU A 81 2.29 -0.82 -13.82
C LEU A 81 1.84 0.28 -14.77
N TYR A 82 2.38 1.50 -14.61
CA TYR A 82 2.09 2.58 -15.55
C TYR A 82 2.53 2.25 -16.99
N ALA A 83 3.71 1.64 -17.18
CA ALA A 83 4.18 1.23 -18.49
C ALA A 83 3.26 0.20 -19.16
N ILE A 84 2.77 -0.77 -18.38
CA ILE A 84 1.82 -1.77 -18.86
C ILE A 84 0.53 -1.07 -19.28
N ILE A 85 -0.02 -0.19 -18.44
CA ILE A 85 -1.24 0.55 -18.75
C ILE A 85 -1.04 1.39 -20.02
N ALA A 86 0.03 2.20 -20.08
CA ALA A 86 0.32 3.07 -21.22
C ALA A 86 0.60 2.31 -22.53
N LYS A 87 1.05 1.05 -22.47
CA LYS A 87 1.41 0.25 -23.64
C LYS A 87 0.31 -0.72 -24.08
N ALA A 88 -0.41 -1.31 -23.12
CA ALA A 88 -1.45 -2.31 -23.37
C ALA A 88 -2.85 -1.70 -23.43
N TRP A 89 -3.02 -0.47 -22.93
CA TRP A 89 -4.32 0.17 -22.80
C TRP A 89 -4.23 1.63 -23.24
N SER A 90 -5.05 2.03 -24.22
CA SER A 90 -5.34 3.44 -24.51
C SER A 90 -6.74 3.73 -23.97
N PRO A 91 -6.90 3.98 -22.67
CA PRO A 91 -8.23 4.04 -22.12
C PRO A 91 -8.76 5.44 -22.40
N SER A 92 -9.73 5.54 -23.28
CA SER A 92 -10.49 6.77 -23.49
C SER A 92 -11.94 6.36 -23.70
N ALA A 93 -12.59 5.95 -22.61
CA ALA A 93 -13.94 5.38 -22.68
C ALA A 93 -14.89 5.88 -21.59
N LEU A 94 -14.38 6.40 -20.46
CA LEU A 94 -15.21 6.77 -19.31
C LEU A 94 -14.84 8.16 -18.78
N MET A 95 -15.63 9.15 -19.19
CA MET A 95 -15.51 10.53 -18.73
C MET A 95 -16.40 10.76 -17.51
N VAL A 96 -15.85 11.35 -16.46
CA VAL A 96 -16.59 11.84 -15.29
C VAL A 96 -16.13 13.26 -14.99
N GLY A 97 -17.06 14.22 -15.01
CA GLY A 97 -16.75 15.63 -14.72
C GLY A 97 -15.74 16.25 -15.68
N GLY A 98 -15.67 15.79 -16.93
CA GLY A 98 -14.71 16.26 -17.94
C GLY A 98 -13.31 15.64 -17.85
N TYR A 99 -13.09 14.73 -16.89
CA TYR A 99 -11.86 13.95 -16.77
C TYR A 99 -12.09 12.52 -17.19
N ASP A 100 -11.13 11.97 -17.92
CA ASP A 100 -11.08 10.56 -18.22
C ASP A 100 -10.60 9.77 -17.01
N VAL A 101 -11.45 8.94 -16.44
CA VAL A 101 -11.19 8.23 -15.19
C VAL A 101 -9.97 7.32 -15.29
N PHE A 102 -9.63 6.84 -16.48
CA PHE A 102 -8.52 5.91 -16.65
C PHE A 102 -7.17 6.58 -16.91
N SER A 103 -7.15 7.85 -17.29
CA SER A 103 -5.92 8.61 -17.50
C SER A 103 -5.74 9.74 -16.48
N TRP A 104 -6.77 10.06 -15.71
CA TRP A 104 -6.71 11.07 -14.65
C TRP A 104 -5.78 10.61 -13.51
N PRO A 105 -4.76 11.42 -13.13
CA PRO A 105 -3.75 10.99 -12.16
C PRO A 105 -4.30 10.58 -10.80
N VAL A 106 -5.44 11.14 -10.37
CA VAL A 106 -6.06 10.82 -9.08
C VAL A 106 -6.61 9.39 -9.08
N SER A 107 -7.46 9.06 -10.05
CA SER A 107 -8.09 7.75 -10.15
C SER A 107 -7.10 6.68 -10.58
N LEU A 108 -6.22 6.99 -11.53
CA LEU A 108 -5.17 6.07 -11.96
C LEU A 108 -4.14 5.83 -10.86
N GLY A 109 -3.74 6.87 -10.13
CA GLY A 109 -2.88 6.77 -8.95
C GLY A 109 -3.54 5.92 -7.86
N ALA A 110 -4.82 6.14 -7.57
CA ALA A 110 -5.57 5.32 -6.62
C ALA A 110 -5.66 3.85 -7.06
N ALA A 111 -5.89 3.57 -8.35
CA ALA A 111 -5.95 2.21 -8.87
C ALA A 111 -4.61 1.48 -8.78
N ILE A 112 -3.51 2.11 -9.21
CA ILE A 112 -2.15 1.55 -9.11
C ILE A 112 -1.79 1.33 -7.64
N GLY A 113 -2.06 2.32 -6.79
CA GLY A 113 -1.80 2.23 -5.36
C GLY A 113 -2.62 1.12 -4.69
N ALA A 114 -3.89 0.97 -5.05
CA ALA A 114 -4.77 -0.10 -4.57
C ALA A 114 -4.23 -1.50 -4.91
N VAL A 115 -3.90 -1.72 -6.20
CA VAL A 115 -3.39 -3.01 -6.67
C VAL A 115 -2.08 -3.36 -5.97
N TYR A 116 -1.14 -2.41 -5.94
CA TYR A 116 0.16 -2.66 -5.32
C TYR A 116 0.06 -2.77 -3.79
N GLY A 117 -0.73 -1.92 -3.13
CA GLY A 117 -0.94 -1.96 -1.69
C GLY A 117 -1.64 -3.23 -1.22
N GLY A 118 -2.58 -3.75 -2.00
CA GLY A 118 -3.16 -5.07 -1.79
C GLY A 118 -2.13 -6.19 -1.89
N PHE A 119 -1.24 -6.13 -2.88
CA PHE A 119 -0.14 -7.10 -3.04
C PHE A 119 0.84 -7.05 -1.86
N VAL A 120 1.32 -5.86 -1.48
CA VAL A 120 2.28 -5.69 -0.38
C VAL A 120 1.70 -6.16 0.95
N GLU A 121 0.45 -5.79 1.26
CA GLU A 121 -0.18 -6.22 2.52
C GLU A 121 -0.47 -7.73 2.52
N LEU A 122 -0.77 -8.33 1.36
CA LEU A 122 -0.94 -9.77 1.24
C LEU A 122 0.40 -10.50 1.43
N ASP A 123 1.48 -10.04 0.80
CA ASP A 123 2.83 -10.58 0.92
C ASP A 123 3.33 -10.53 2.37
N ASP A 124 3.21 -9.38 3.02
CA ASP A 124 3.59 -9.23 4.43
C ASP A 124 2.72 -10.05 5.41
N SER A 125 1.55 -10.53 4.96
CA SER A 125 0.68 -11.41 5.74
C SER A 125 1.09 -12.88 5.67
N VAL A 126 1.92 -13.27 4.70
CA VAL A 126 2.43 -14.64 4.56
C VAL A 126 3.52 -14.85 5.61
N GLY A 127 3.14 -15.46 6.74
CA GLY A 127 4.06 -15.72 7.86
C GLY A 127 3.57 -15.20 9.21
N ASP A 128 2.44 -14.50 9.26
CA ASP A 128 1.79 -14.24 10.55
C ASP A 128 1.27 -15.55 11.14
N PRO A 129 1.63 -15.91 12.38
CA PRO A 129 1.03 -17.06 13.05
C PRO A 129 -0.49 -16.83 13.10
N ALA A 130 -1.26 -17.89 12.81
CA ALA A 130 -2.71 -17.87 12.93
C ALA A 130 -3.10 -17.19 14.26
N PRO A 131 -4.14 -16.32 14.27
CA PRO A 131 -4.50 -15.59 15.46
C PRO A 131 -4.64 -16.60 16.59
N LYS A 132 -3.76 -16.51 17.60
CA LYS A 132 -3.93 -17.28 18.83
C LYS A 132 -5.28 -16.85 19.35
N ALA A 133 -6.29 -17.69 19.12
CA ALA A 133 -7.57 -17.59 19.79
C ALA A 133 -7.21 -17.34 21.24
N LYS A 134 -7.67 -16.21 21.79
CA LYS A 134 -7.42 -15.83 23.17
C LYS A 134 -7.73 -17.07 24.02
N THR A 135 -6.70 -17.80 24.44
CA THR A 135 -6.86 -18.90 25.37
C THR A 135 -7.34 -18.21 26.61
N ALA A 136 -8.65 -18.30 26.84
CA ALA A 136 -9.30 -17.74 27.99
C ALA A 136 -8.48 -18.17 29.20
N ALA A 137 -7.96 -17.19 29.92
CA ALA A 137 -7.39 -17.36 31.24
C ALA A 137 -8.52 -17.81 32.18
N ALA A 138 -8.92 -19.08 32.06
CA ALA A 138 -9.56 -19.86 33.10
C ALA A 138 -8.46 -20.73 33.73
N THR A 139 -7.44 -20.04 34.25
CA THR A 139 -6.44 -20.63 35.13
C THR A 139 -7.19 -21.14 36.35
N LYS A 140 -7.40 -22.45 36.38
CA LYS A 140 -7.43 -23.32 37.56
C LYS A 140 -7.64 -22.55 38.87
N LYS A 141 -8.91 -22.30 39.23
CA LYS A 141 -9.26 -22.07 40.63
C LYS A 141 -9.04 -23.40 41.35
N LYS A 142 -7.84 -23.53 41.94
CA LYS A 142 -7.43 -24.42 43.04
C LYS A 142 -8.57 -25.30 43.56
N LEU A 143 -8.49 -26.62 43.30
CA LEU A 143 -9.05 -27.62 44.22
C LEU A 143 -8.33 -27.42 45.57
N PRO A 144 -9.02 -27.20 46.69
CA PRO A 144 -8.46 -27.59 47.98
C PRO A 144 -8.49 -29.12 48.08
N ALA A 145 -7.37 -29.66 48.53
CA ALA A 145 -7.10 -31.07 48.72
C ALA A 145 -8.15 -31.73 49.62
N SER A 146 -8.55 -32.94 49.23
CA SER A 146 -8.99 -33.97 50.17
C SER A 146 -7.77 -34.38 51.00
N ASP A 147 -7.82 -34.17 52.31
CA ASP A 147 -7.07 -34.95 53.31
C ASP A 147 -7.88 -34.89 54.62
N GLU A 148 -8.32 -36.10 55.03
CA GLU A 148 -8.66 -36.60 56.39
C GLU A 148 -9.75 -35.92 57.24
#